data_AF-A0A7V2S8J5-F1
#
_entry.id   AF-A0A7V2S8J5-F1
#
_cell.length_a   1.000
_cell.length_b   1.000
_cell.length_c   1.000
_cell.angle_alpha   90.00
_cell.angle_beta   90.00
_cell.angle_gamma   90.00
#
_symmetry.space_group_name_H-M   'P 1'
#
loop_
_entity.id
_entity.type
_entity.pdbx_description
1 polymer ?
#
loop_
_entity_poly.entity_id
_entity_poly.type
_entity_poly.pdbx_seq_one_letter_code
_entity_poly.pdbx_strand_id
1 'polypeptide(L)'
;MLSACTTAPKYQGPVVTIWDNATQLSTTKAYYYQLVAMDGHHVTTSSETARKRMFVLGNELVPIPIAHNIPLHSTLLTIGGYRYNALYNALNIFGLGDTIYDIKGKILVNLDATKSYVVNGKHTNDYSLIWLEENKTGIIVSPIISQGNISARQLSDFRQEKIRKWKQNVLQQKIKQKQQSKLLDEAIVFIENQGCEQNSKTNNTKIYNTAVILFKNKKYNDSLRCFLKISNTSDTPHDKYKYLSMIYDVGLGVEEDPEKSAYWYDKYKEIDMNLKMQSN
;
A
#
# COMPACT_ATOMS: atom_id res chain seq x y z
N MET A 1 -10.45 -27.76 45.09
CA MET A 1 -11.37 -27.40 44.00
C MET A 1 -10.54 -26.83 42.87
N LEU A 2 -10.48 -27.53 41.73
CA LEU A 2 -9.77 -27.05 40.54
C LEU A 2 -10.62 -25.95 39.90
N SER A 3 -10.13 -24.71 39.91
CA SER A 3 -10.81 -23.58 39.28
C SER A 3 -10.72 -23.75 37.76
N ALA A 4 -11.85 -24.09 37.13
CA ALA A 4 -11.96 -24.21 35.70
C ALA A 4 -11.81 -22.81 35.07
N CYS A 5 -10.75 -22.63 34.28
CA CYS A 5 -10.56 -21.44 33.48
C CYS A 5 -11.55 -21.49 32.30
N THR A 6 -12.75 -20.93 32.49
CA THR A 6 -13.69 -20.71 31.38
C THR A 6 -13.13 -19.60 30.51
N THR A 7 -12.56 -19.96 29.37
CA THR A 7 -12.19 -18.99 28.33
C THR A 7 -13.45 -18.31 27.83
N ALA A 8 -13.46 -16.97 27.88
CA ALA A 8 -14.60 -16.19 27.41
C ALA A 8 -14.93 -16.56 25.94
N PRO A 9 -16.22 -16.63 25.57
CA PRO A 9 -16.61 -16.97 24.20
C PRO A 9 -15.96 -15.99 23.22
N LYS A 10 -15.28 -16.52 22.19
CA LYS A 10 -14.74 -15.71 21.09
C LYS A 10 -15.91 -15.01 20.38
N TYR A 11 -15.84 -13.69 20.26
CA TYR A 11 -16.83 -12.90 19.53
C TYR A 11 -16.96 -13.39 18.08
N GLN A 12 -18.19 -13.68 17.64
CA GLN A 12 -18.50 -14.20 16.29
C GLN A 12 -19.23 -13.18 15.39
N GLY A 13 -19.46 -11.96 15.88
CA GLY A 13 -20.12 -10.92 15.10
C GLY A 13 -19.18 -10.24 14.08
N PRO A 14 -19.70 -9.29 13.29
CA PRO A 14 -18.88 -8.53 12.36
C PRO A 14 -17.79 -7.76 13.11
N VAL A 15 -16.58 -7.79 12.55
CA VAL A 15 -15.41 -7.08 13.05
C VAL A 15 -14.93 -6.07 12.01
N VAL A 16 -14.23 -5.05 12.49
CA VAL A 16 -13.54 -4.07 11.65
C VAL A 16 -12.06 -4.02 12.04
N THR A 17 -11.20 -3.81 11.05
CA THR A 17 -9.75 -3.77 11.26
C THR A 17 -9.26 -2.34 11.51
N ILE A 18 -8.57 -2.15 12.62
CA ILE A 18 -7.76 -0.96 12.93
C ILE A 18 -6.29 -1.35 12.92
N TRP A 19 -5.50 -0.66 12.10
CA TRP A 19 -4.06 -0.81 12.08
C TRP A 19 -3.40 0.19 13.03
N ASP A 20 -2.40 -0.27 13.75
CA ASP A 20 -1.38 0.62 14.26
C ASP A 20 -0.51 1.14 13.11
N ASN A 21 0.07 2.31 13.28
CA ASN A 21 1.07 2.86 12.38
C ASN A 21 2.37 3.09 13.12
N ALA A 22 3.49 2.90 12.42
CA ALA A 22 4.79 3.26 12.93
C ALA A 22 5.69 3.79 11.83
N THR A 23 6.51 4.78 12.17
CA THR A 23 7.49 5.38 11.26
C THR A 23 8.88 5.21 11.86
N GLN A 24 9.70 4.39 11.21
CA GLN A 24 11.11 4.26 11.58
C GLN A 24 11.86 5.54 11.18
N LEU A 25 12.61 6.11 12.12
CA LEU A 25 13.46 7.28 11.89
C LEU A 25 14.93 6.90 11.79
N SER A 26 15.33 5.86 12.53
CA SER A 26 16.65 5.24 12.47
C SER A 26 16.58 3.80 12.98
N THR A 27 17.71 3.10 13.03
CA THR A 27 17.85 1.79 13.67
C THR A 27 17.52 1.79 15.17
N THR A 28 17.41 2.98 15.80
CA THR A 28 17.16 3.13 17.23
C THR A 28 15.97 4.04 17.55
N LYS A 29 15.36 4.71 16.56
CA LYS A 29 14.29 5.67 16.78
C LYS A 29 13.08 5.38 15.89
N ALA A 30 11.88 5.49 16.45
CA ALA A 30 10.64 5.40 15.68
C ALA A 30 9.51 6.19 16.35
N TYR A 31 8.54 6.60 15.55
CA TYR A 31 7.24 7.06 16.04
C TYR A 31 6.24 5.92 15.95
N TYR A 32 5.41 5.76 16.97
CA TYR A 32 4.31 4.81 16.99
C TYR A 32 3.00 5.53 17.24
N TYR A 33 1.97 5.14 16.51
CA TYR A 33 0.60 5.57 16.65
C TYR A 33 -0.26 4.32 16.72
N GLN A 34 -0.89 4.06 17.85
CA GLN A 34 -1.39 2.73 18.17
C GLN A 34 -2.71 2.75 18.91
N LEU A 35 -3.49 1.70 18.71
CA LEU A 35 -4.61 1.37 19.58
C LEU A 35 -4.05 0.83 20.90
N VAL A 36 -4.45 1.45 22.00
CA VAL A 36 -3.95 1.14 23.35
C VAL A 36 -4.98 0.34 24.14
N ALA A 37 -6.25 0.70 24.01
CA ALA A 37 -7.33 -0.01 24.68
C ALA A 37 -8.64 0.08 23.91
N MET A 38 -9.49 -0.92 24.09
CA MET A 38 -10.84 -1.01 23.56
C MET A 38 -11.80 -1.21 24.73
N ASP A 39 -12.76 -0.30 24.90
CA ASP A 39 -13.74 -0.30 25.99
C ASP A 39 -13.09 -0.43 27.38
N GLY A 40 -11.93 0.18 27.55
CA GLY A 40 -11.13 0.15 28.78
C GLY A 40 -10.20 -1.05 28.92
N HIS A 41 -10.30 -2.06 28.05
CA HIS A 41 -9.42 -3.22 28.05
C HIS A 41 -8.19 -2.98 27.18
N HIS A 42 -7.00 -3.13 27.77
CA HIS A 42 -5.73 -2.98 27.06
C HIS A 42 -5.59 -4.00 25.91
N VAL A 43 -5.07 -3.54 24.77
CA VAL A 43 -4.74 -4.40 23.62
C VAL A 43 -3.23 -4.42 23.39
N THR A 44 -2.69 -5.53 22.91
CA THR A 44 -1.25 -5.63 22.61
C THR A 44 -0.88 -4.65 21.50
N THR A 45 0.05 -3.75 21.77
CA THR A 45 0.39 -2.69 20.83
C THR A 45 1.61 -3.01 19.97
N SER A 46 1.74 -2.34 18.83
CA SER A 46 2.90 -2.48 17.93
C SER A 46 4.22 -2.26 18.63
N SER A 47 4.27 -1.30 19.56
CA SER A 47 5.49 -1.04 20.30
C SER A 47 5.88 -2.10 21.31
N GLU A 48 4.90 -2.72 21.95
CA GLU A 48 5.17 -3.80 22.89
C GLU A 48 5.74 -5.01 22.15
N THR A 49 5.19 -5.30 20.97
CA THR A 49 5.64 -6.38 20.10
C THR A 49 7.03 -6.10 19.53
N ALA A 50 7.29 -4.88 19.07
CA ALA A 50 8.61 -4.47 18.60
C ALA A 50 9.66 -4.58 19.72
N ARG A 51 9.36 -4.09 20.93
CA ARG A 51 10.24 -4.23 22.09
C ARG A 51 10.52 -5.69 22.43
N LYS A 52 9.48 -6.53 22.50
CA LYS A 52 9.62 -7.99 22.70
C LYS A 52 10.57 -8.63 21.68
N ARG A 53 10.48 -8.23 20.40
CA ARG A 53 11.34 -8.75 19.34
C ARG A 53 12.80 -8.28 19.47
N MET A 54 13.04 -7.03 19.87
CA MET A 54 14.39 -6.51 20.10
C MET A 54 15.16 -7.30 21.15
N PHE A 55 14.49 -7.80 22.21
CA PHE A 55 15.12 -8.69 23.19
C PHE A 55 15.65 -9.99 22.59
N VAL A 56 15.01 -10.48 21.53
CA VAL A 56 15.29 -11.80 20.95
C VAL A 56 16.31 -11.72 19.82
N LEU A 57 16.33 -10.64 19.03
CA LEU A 57 17.06 -10.57 17.76
C LEU A 57 18.19 -9.52 17.71
N GLY A 58 18.48 -8.85 18.83
CA GLY A 58 19.50 -7.81 18.90
C GLY A 58 18.95 -6.39 18.76
N ASN A 59 19.79 -5.40 19.08
CA ASN A 59 19.45 -4.00 19.37
C ASN A 59 18.87 -3.17 18.19
N GLU A 60 18.44 -3.78 17.10
CA GLU A 60 17.82 -3.08 15.97
C GLU A 60 16.30 -2.94 16.16
N LEU A 61 15.82 -1.69 16.15
CA LEU A 61 14.41 -1.39 16.21
C LEU A 61 13.76 -1.58 14.83
N VAL A 62 12.97 -2.64 14.69
CA VAL A 62 12.11 -2.85 13.52
C VAL A 62 10.66 -2.66 13.95
N PRO A 63 9.98 -1.57 13.54
CA PRO A 63 8.57 -1.39 13.86
C PRO A 63 7.71 -2.49 13.22
N ILE A 64 6.74 -3.00 13.96
CA ILE A 64 5.83 -4.05 13.51
C ILE A 64 4.40 -3.52 13.65
N PRO A 65 3.79 -3.01 12.56
CA PRO A 65 2.38 -2.63 12.57
C PRO A 65 1.50 -3.83 12.92
N ILE A 66 0.60 -3.64 13.89
CA ILE A 66 -0.37 -4.65 14.31
C ILE A 66 -1.75 -4.29 13.77
N ALA A 67 -2.47 -5.31 13.29
CA ALA A 67 -3.89 -5.22 12.98
C ALA A 67 -4.72 -5.68 14.18
N HIS A 68 -5.67 -4.84 14.58
CA HIS A 68 -6.65 -5.13 15.63
C HIS A 68 -8.01 -5.36 15.00
N ASN A 69 -8.59 -6.54 15.23
CA ASN A 69 -9.97 -6.81 14.84
C ASN A 69 -10.87 -6.46 16.02
N ILE A 70 -11.68 -5.42 15.85
CA ILE A 70 -12.57 -4.93 16.90
C ILE A 70 -14.04 -5.19 16.53
N PRO A 71 -14.92 -5.51 17.50
CA PRO A 71 -16.34 -5.67 17.26
C PRO A 71 -16.99 -4.42 16.64
N LEU A 72 -17.93 -4.61 15.72
CA LEU A 72 -18.65 -3.52 15.04
C LEU A 72 -19.82 -3.00 15.90
N HIS A 73 -19.52 -2.31 17.00
CA HIS A 73 -20.48 -1.48 17.73
C HIS A 73 -19.91 -0.09 17.97
N SER A 74 -20.67 0.80 18.63
CA SER A 74 -20.07 2.03 19.12
C SER A 74 -19.04 1.65 20.18
N THR A 75 -17.78 1.96 19.91
CA THR A 75 -16.64 1.49 20.70
C THR A 75 -15.85 2.68 21.21
N LEU A 76 -15.54 2.65 22.51
CA LEU A 76 -14.67 3.64 23.11
C LEU A 76 -13.22 3.17 22.95
N LEU A 77 -12.49 3.81 22.04
CA LEU A 77 -11.10 3.49 21.79
C LEU A 77 -10.19 4.42 22.57
N THR A 78 -9.12 3.88 23.13
CA THR A 78 -7.99 4.66 23.61
C THR A 78 -6.86 4.54 22.61
N ILE A 79 -6.46 5.66 22.01
CA ILE A 79 -5.35 5.73 21.08
C ILE A 79 -4.19 6.50 21.69
N GLY A 80 -2.97 6.18 21.25
CA GLY A 80 -1.76 6.80 21.79
C GLY A 80 -0.69 6.97 20.73
N GLY A 81 0.06 8.07 20.86
CA GLY A 81 1.26 8.38 20.10
C GLY A 81 2.46 8.44 21.05
N TYR A 82 3.58 7.84 20.64
CA TYR A 82 4.80 7.97 21.42
C TYR A 82 6.06 7.85 20.56
N ARG A 83 7.11 8.57 21.00
CA ARG A 83 8.43 8.59 20.40
C ARG A 83 9.31 7.55 21.09
N TYR A 84 9.73 6.55 20.33
CA TYR A 84 10.67 5.55 20.81
C TYR A 84 12.11 5.97 20.52
N ASN A 85 12.98 5.84 21.51
CA ASN A 85 14.42 5.88 21.33
C ASN A 85 15.06 4.75 22.15
N ALA A 86 15.71 3.79 21.47
CA ALA A 86 16.31 2.62 22.08
C ALA A 86 17.35 2.96 23.15
N LEU A 87 18.06 4.10 23.02
CA LEU A 87 19.10 4.52 23.96
C LEU A 87 18.55 5.13 25.26
N TYR A 88 17.43 5.88 25.19
CA TYR A 88 16.82 6.50 26.38
C TYR A 88 15.76 5.61 27.02
N ASN A 89 15.03 4.85 26.20
CA ASN A 89 14.08 3.87 26.69
C ASN A 89 14.79 2.63 27.24
N ALA A 90 16.13 2.63 27.25
CA ALA A 90 16.97 1.63 27.87
C ALA A 90 16.66 1.37 29.35
N LEU A 91 16.13 2.37 30.05
CA LEU A 91 15.71 2.27 31.44
C LEU A 91 14.32 1.63 31.60
N ASN A 92 13.48 1.71 30.56
CA ASN A 92 12.20 0.98 30.47
C ASN A 92 12.37 -0.44 29.87
N ILE A 93 13.58 -0.83 29.47
CA ILE A 93 13.90 -2.17 28.92
C ILE A 93 13.64 -3.29 29.93
N PHE A 94 13.58 -3.01 31.23
CA PHE A 94 13.22 -4.07 32.19
C PHE A 94 11.74 -4.47 32.16
N GLY A 95 10.90 -3.84 31.33
CA GLY A 95 9.48 -4.19 31.22
C GLY A 95 8.66 -3.88 32.48
N LEU A 96 9.23 -3.07 33.39
CA LEU A 96 8.67 -2.72 34.70
C LEU A 96 7.94 -1.36 34.70
N GLY A 97 7.67 -0.77 33.53
CA GLY A 97 7.00 0.52 33.42
C GLY A 97 6.01 0.58 32.26
N ASP A 98 4.92 1.31 32.47
CA ASP A 98 3.97 1.67 31.42
C ASP A 98 4.69 2.36 30.26
N THR A 99 4.24 2.10 29.02
CA THR A 99 4.69 2.92 27.88
C THR A 99 4.34 4.37 28.16
N ILE A 100 5.35 5.24 28.27
CA ILE A 100 5.14 6.68 28.44
C ILE A 100 4.71 7.23 27.08
N TYR A 101 3.40 7.41 26.92
CA TYR A 101 2.85 8.05 25.73
C TYR A 101 3.14 9.54 25.77
N ASP A 102 3.63 10.08 24.65
CA ASP A 102 3.76 11.53 24.48
C ASP A 102 2.39 12.19 24.38
N ILE A 103 1.40 11.45 23.85
CA ILE A 103 0.01 11.87 23.71
C ILE A 103 -0.89 10.65 23.75
N LYS A 104 -1.98 10.72 24.50
CA LYS A 104 -2.96 9.63 24.64
C LYS A 104 -4.34 10.22 24.87
N GLY A 105 -5.36 9.58 24.32
CA GLY A 105 -6.72 10.02 24.57
C GLY A 105 -7.76 9.02 24.11
N LYS A 106 -9.00 9.28 24.54
CA LYS A 106 -10.16 8.45 24.23
C LYS A 106 -10.93 9.07 23.07
N ILE A 107 -11.36 8.23 22.14
CA ILE A 107 -12.23 8.61 21.03
C ILE A 107 -13.44 7.67 21.00
N LEU A 108 -14.62 8.24 20.83
CA LEU A 108 -15.81 7.47 20.50
C LEU A 108 -15.95 7.44 18.99
N VAL A 109 -16.07 6.25 18.42
CA VAL A 109 -16.16 6.06 16.97
C VAL A 109 -17.36 5.19 16.59
N ASN A 110 -17.85 5.43 15.38
CA ASN A 110 -18.81 4.57 14.70
C ASN A 110 -18.19 4.17 13.36
N LEU A 111 -17.86 2.88 13.23
CA LEU A 111 -17.04 2.35 12.15
C LEU A 111 -17.88 1.54 11.18
N ASP A 112 -17.38 1.43 9.95
CA ASP A 112 -18.00 0.69 8.85
C ASP A 112 -17.21 -0.61 8.62
N ALA A 113 -17.89 -1.77 8.69
CA ALA A 113 -17.26 -3.08 8.54
C ALA A 113 -16.65 -3.32 7.15
N THR A 114 -17.05 -2.55 6.14
CA THR A 114 -16.49 -2.66 4.78
C THR A 114 -15.16 -1.92 4.61
N LYS A 115 -14.75 -1.16 5.63
CA LYS A 115 -13.56 -0.31 5.59
C LYS A 115 -12.50 -0.82 6.55
N SER A 116 -11.28 -0.33 6.35
CA SER A 116 -10.20 -0.49 7.33
C SER A 116 -9.73 0.89 7.77
N TYR A 117 -9.23 0.96 8.99
CA TYR A 117 -8.81 2.19 9.63
C TYR A 117 -7.38 2.07 10.12
N VAL A 118 -6.75 3.21 10.37
CA VAL A 118 -5.40 3.27 10.90
C VAL A 118 -5.32 4.37 11.95
N VAL A 119 -4.69 4.06 13.09
CA VAL A 119 -4.31 5.06 14.08
C VAL A 119 -3.09 5.78 13.53
N ASN A 120 -3.22 7.09 13.34
CA ASN A 120 -2.16 7.89 12.75
C ASN A 120 -1.90 9.13 13.61
N GLY A 121 -0.77 9.79 13.37
CA GLY A 121 -0.39 10.94 14.13
C GLY A 121 0.69 11.79 13.47
N LYS A 122 0.99 12.90 14.13
CA LYS A 122 2.04 13.83 13.72
C LYS A 122 2.73 14.37 14.97
N HIS A 123 4.05 14.26 15.00
CA HIS A 123 4.89 14.89 16.00
C HIS A 123 5.67 16.05 15.37
N THR A 124 5.61 17.22 16.01
CA THR A 124 6.47 18.37 15.74
C THR A 124 7.21 18.75 17.01
N ASN A 125 8.04 19.80 16.95
CA ASN A 125 8.67 20.35 18.15
C ASN A 125 7.66 21.09 19.05
N ASP A 126 6.56 21.60 18.47
CA ASP A 126 5.60 22.45 19.18
C ASP A 126 4.37 21.69 19.67
N TYR A 127 3.96 20.65 18.93
CA TYR A 127 2.75 19.90 19.23
C TYR A 127 2.80 18.45 18.73
N SER A 128 1.92 17.64 19.29
CA SER A 128 1.66 16.27 18.87
C SER A 128 0.16 16.10 18.58
N LEU A 129 -0.15 15.36 17.52
CA LEU A 129 -1.52 15.03 17.10
C LEU A 129 -1.67 13.52 16.96
N ILE A 130 -2.80 12.97 17.38
CA ILE A 130 -3.21 11.59 17.07
C ILE A 130 -4.68 11.54 16.70
N TRP A 131 -5.02 10.66 15.77
CA TRP A 131 -6.39 10.49 15.27
C TRP A 131 -6.56 9.10 14.64
N LEU A 132 -7.81 8.78 14.31
CA LEU A 132 -8.18 7.63 13.49
C LEU A 132 -8.55 8.10 12.08
N GLU A 133 -7.99 7.49 11.05
CA GLU A 133 -8.35 7.74 9.66
C GLU A 133 -8.69 6.47 8.90
N GLU A 134 -9.51 6.60 7.86
CA GLU A 134 -9.83 5.51 6.94
C GLU A 134 -8.61 5.22 6.04
N ASN A 135 -8.21 3.96 5.96
CA ASN A 135 -6.92 3.53 5.43
C ASN A 135 -6.75 3.81 3.92
N LYS A 136 -7.82 3.72 3.13
CA LYS A 136 -7.74 3.91 1.66
C LYS A 136 -7.70 5.39 1.25
N THR A 137 -8.40 6.24 1.98
CA THR A 137 -8.66 7.65 1.65
C THR A 137 -7.81 8.60 2.47
N GLY A 138 -7.36 8.18 3.65
CA GLY A 138 -6.68 9.03 4.63
C GLY A 138 -7.60 10.08 5.26
N ILE A 139 -8.93 9.92 5.15
CA ILE A 139 -9.89 10.84 5.76
C ILE A 139 -9.99 10.55 7.26
N ILE A 140 -9.87 11.61 8.06
CA ILE A 140 -9.99 11.54 9.52
C ILE A 140 -11.45 11.26 9.90
N VAL A 141 -11.67 10.18 10.65
CA VAL A 141 -13.01 9.72 11.08
C VAL A 141 -13.27 9.91 12.56
N SER A 142 -12.26 10.34 13.33
CA SER A 142 -12.40 10.69 14.74
C SER A 142 -12.18 12.19 14.99
N PRO A 143 -12.44 12.66 16.22
CA PRO A 143 -11.78 13.85 16.74
C PRO A 143 -10.25 13.68 16.69
N ILE A 144 -9.54 14.79 16.51
CA ILE A 144 -8.08 14.84 16.61
C ILE A 144 -7.75 15.15 18.07
N ILE A 145 -6.96 14.30 18.71
CA ILE A 145 -6.39 14.58 20.02
C ILE A 145 -5.09 15.34 19.80
N SER A 146 -4.92 16.46 20.49
CA SER A 146 -3.74 17.32 20.38
C SER A 146 -3.10 17.60 21.73
N GLN A 147 -1.79 17.78 21.74
CA GLN A 147 -1.01 18.19 22.90
C GLN A 147 0.09 19.17 22.48
N GLY A 148 0.39 20.16 23.31
CA GLY A 148 1.34 21.23 23.00
C GLY A 148 0.70 22.47 22.40
N ASN A 149 1.51 23.32 21.78
CA ASN A 149 1.09 24.62 21.27
C ASN A 149 0.50 24.51 19.85
N ILE A 150 -0.81 24.24 19.77
CA ILE A 150 -1.55 24.24 18.52
C ILE A 150 -2.89 24.96 18.66
N SER A 151 -3.19 25.85 17.71
CA SER A 151 -4.46 26.58 17.67
C SER A 151 -5.58 25.76 17.02
N ALA A 152 -6.83 26.08 17.37
CA ALA A 152 -8.02 25.50 16.74
C ALA A 152 -8.04 25.71 15.20
N ARG A 153 -7.51 26.85 14.73
CA ARG A 153 -7.38 27.14 13.30
C ARG A 153 -6.44 26.14 12.61
N GLN A 154 -5.25 25.90 13.18
CA GLN A 154 -4.28 24.94 12.64
C GLN A 154 -4.85 23.51 12.60
N LEU A 155 -5.63 23.10 13.61
CA LEU A 155 -6.31 21.80 13.61
C LEU A 155 -7.36 21.70 12.49
N SER A 156 -8.16 22.75 12.30
CA SER A 156 -9.14 22.83 11.21
C SER A 156 -8.46 22.76 9.85
N ASP A 157 -7.41 23.56 9.65
CA ASP A 157 -6.64 23.61 8.40
C ASP A 157 -6.02 22.25 8.08
N PHE A 158 -5.49 21.54 9.09
CA PHE A 158 -4.95 20.19 8.92
C PHE A 158 -6.01 19.19 8.43
N ARG A 159 -7.22 19.23 8.99
CA ARG A 159 -8.32 18.36 8.56
C ARG A 159 -8.76 18.67 7.13
N GLN A 160 -8.85 19.96 6.77
CA GLN A 160 -9.20 20.38 5.42
C GLN A 160 -8.12 20.02 4.40
N GLU A 161 -6.84 20.08 4.78
CA GLU A 161 -5.73 19.67 3.92
C GLU A 161 -5.83 18.18 3.55
N LYS A 162 -6.15 17.30 4.51
CA LYS A 162 -6.37 15.86 4.26
C LYS A 162 -7.50 15.64 3.24
N ILE A 163 -8.64 16.32 3.41
CA ILE A 163 -9.78 16.25 2.48
C ILE A 163 -9.40 16.78 1.09
N ARG A 164 -8.69 17.91 1.03
CA ARG A 164 -8.22 18.51 -0.23
C ARG A 164 -7.30 17.56 -0.99
N LYS A 165 -6.31 16.97 -0.31
CA LYS A 165 -5.39 15.97 -0.89
C LYS A 165 -6.14 14.76 -1.43
N TRP A 166 -7.10 14.22 -0.65
CA TRP A 166 -7.93 13.11 -1.11
C TRP A 166 -8.72 13.47 -2.38
N LYS A 167 -9.40 14.63 -2.41
CA LYS A 167 -10.16 15.10 -3.60
C LYS A 167 -9.26 15.23 -4.83
N GLN A 168 -8.04 15.75 -4.66
CA GLN A 168 -7.05 15.86 -5.74
C GLN A 168 -6.64 14.47 -6.24
N ASN A 169 -6.35 13.53 -5.34
CA ASN A 169 -5.99 12.16 -5.71
C ASN A 169 -7.12 11.46 -6.49
N VAL A 170 -8.37 11.61 -6.06
CA VAL A 170 -9.54 11.08 -6.76
C VAL A 170 -9.67 11.69 -8.16
N LEU A 171 -9.52 13.01 -8.29
CA LEU A 171 -9.56 13.68 -9.59
C LEU A 171 -8.44 13.21 -10.53
N GLN A 172 -7.22 13.07 -10.01
CA GLN A 172 -6.08 12.56 -10.77
C GLN A 172 -6.29 11.12 -11.25
N GLN A 173 -6.88 10.26 -10.41
CA GLN A 173 -7.24 8.91 -10.83
C GLN A 173 -8.29 8.91 -11.95
N LYS A 174 -9.34 9.74 -11.84
CA LYS A 174 -10.35 9.88 -12.90
C LYS A 174 -9.75 10.38 -14.21
N ILE A 175 -8.85 11.37 -14.16
CA ILE A 175 -8.15 11.88 -15.36
C ILE A 175 -7.30 10.77 -15.98
N LYS A 176 -6.52 10.03 -15.19
CA LYS A 176 -5.72 8.90 -15.67
C LYS A 176 -6.58 7.81 -16.31
N GLN A 177 -7.70 7.46 -15.69
CA GLN A 177 -8.64 6.48 -16.23
C GLN A 177 -9.25 6.96 -17.56
N LYS A 178 -9.68 8.22 -17.64
CA LYS A 178 -10.21 8.81 -18.88
C LYS A 178 -9.16 8.82 -19.99
N GLN A 179 -7.91 9.15 -19.66
CA GLN A 179 -6.80 9.13 -20.62
C GLN A 179 -6.50 7.70 -21.10
N GLN A 180 -6.50 6.72 -20.19
CA GLN A 180 -6.32 5.30 -20.53
C GLN A 180 -7.45 4.78 -21.43
N SER A 181 -8.71 5.17 -21.15
CA SER A 181 -9.85 4.84 -22.01
C SER A 181 -9.68 5.42 -23.41
N LYS A 182 -9.29 6.69 -23.52
CA LYS A 182 -9.06 7.34 -24.82
C LYS A 182 -7.95 6.63 -25.62
N LEU A 183 -6.85 6.27 -24.96
CA LEU A 183 -5.76 5.54 -25.59
C LEU A 183 -6.20 4.16 -26.08
N LEU A 184 -7.08 3.48 -25.34
CA LEU A 184 -7.68 2.22 -25.78
C LEU A 184 -8.56 2.42 -27.02
N ASP A 185 -9.40 3.44 -27.05
CA ASP A 185 -10.25 3.74 -28.21
C ASP A 185 -9.41 4.03 -29.46
N GLU A 186 -8.34 4.83 -29.32
CA GLU A 186 -7.39 5.11 -30.41
C GLU A 186 -6.67 3.82 -30.88
N ALA A 187 -6.32 2.93 -29.96
CA ALA A 187 -5.71 1.64 -30.29
C ALA A 187 -6.67 0.70 -31.03
N ILE A 188 -7.96 0.69 -30.65
CA ILE A 188 -9.00 -0.10 -31.31
C ILE A 188 -9.20 0.39 -32.75
N VAL A 189 -9.38 1.69 -32.95
CA VAL A 189 -9.50 2.28 -34.30
C VAL A 189 -8.26 1.98 -35.15
N PHE A 190 -7.07 2.01 -34.55
CA PHE A 190 -5.84 1.67 -35.26
C PHE A 190 -5.83 0.21 -35.75
N ILE A 191 -6.25 -0.76 -34.93
CA ILE A 191 -6.27 -2.17 -35.36
C ILE A 191 -7.40 -2.46 -36.35
N GLU A 192 -8.56 -1.81 -36.22
CA GLU A 192 -9.69 -1.95 -37.16
C GLU A 192 -9.30 -1.51 -38.58
N ASN A 193 -8.46 -0.48 -38.68
CA ASN A 193 -7.90 -0.01 -39.94
C ASN A 193 -6.65 -0.80 -40.39
N GLN A 194 -6.51 -2.05 -39.93
CA GLN A 194 -5.36 -2.93 -40.20
C GLN A 194 -3.99 -2.30 -39.86
N GLY A 195 -3.94 -1.40 -38.89
CA GLY A 195 -2.73 -0.64 -38.55
C GLY A 195 -1.54 -1.52 -38.17
N CYS A 196 -1.80 -2.69 -37.57
CA CYS A 196 -0.75 -3.66 -37.24
C CYS A 196 -0.21 -4.42 -38.45
N GLU A 197 -0.81 -4.32 -39.64
CA GLU A 197 -0.30 -4.99 -40.84
C GLU A 197 0.60 -4.10 -41.71
N GLN A 198 0.60 -2.78 -41.47
CA GLN A 198 1.34 -1.83 -42.30
C GLN A 198 2.85 -1.87 -42.02
N ASN A 199 3.66 -1.99 -43.08
CA ASN A 199 5.09 -2.23 -42.99
C ASN A 199 5.88 -0.92 -43.21
N SER A 200 6.14 -0.16 -42.14
CA SER A 200 7.08 0.97 -42.17
C SER A 200 7.74 1.21 -40.81
N LYS A 201 9.00 1.68 -40.81
CA LYS A 201 9.80 1.91 -39.59
C LYS A 201 9.10 2.86 -38.60
N THR A 202 8.49 3.93 -39.11
CA THR A 202 7.70 4.89 -38.32
C THR A 202 6.46 4.24 -37.68
N ASN A 203 5.94 3.16 -38.27
CA ASN A 203 4.77 2.47 -37.78
C ASN A 203 5.09 1.45 -36.67
N ASN A 204 6.30 0.89 -36.63
CA ASN A 204 6.67 -0.14 -35.65
C ASN A 204 6.52 0.33 -34.20
N THR A 205 6.94 1.56 -33.88
CA THR A 205 6.76 2.15 -32.54
C THR A 205 5.28 2.34 -32.19
N LYS A 206 4.46 2.72 -33.16
CA LYS A 206 3.00 2.86 -32.96
C LYS A 206 2.35 1.49 -32.75
N ILE A 207 2.76 0.47 -33.49
CA ILE A 207 2.32 -0.92 -33.32
C ILE A 207 2.70 -1.40 -31.92
N TYR A 208 3.94 -1.16 -31.47
CA TYR A 208 4.39 -1.52 -30.13
C TYR A 208 3.53 -0.87 -29.04
N ASN A 209 3.34 0.45 -29.09
CA ASN A 209 2.54 1.17 -28.10
C ASN A 209 1.08 0.68 -28.08
N THR A 210 0.50 0.44 -29.26
CA THR A 210 -0.85 -0.13 -29.40
C THR A 210 -0.92 -1.52 -28.77
N ALA A 211 0.04 -2.41 -29.06
CA ALA A 211 0.10 -3.76 -28.51
C ALA A 211 0.16 -3.75 -26.97
N VAL A 212 0.94 -2.83 -26.38
CA VAL A 212 1.02 -2.64 -24.93
C VAL A 212 -0.30 -2.13 -24.34
N ILE A 213 -0.98 -1.18 -25.01
CA ILE A 213 -2.29 -0.68 -24.58
C ILE A 213 -3.32 -1.83 -24.60
N LEU A 214 -3.36 -2.61 -25.68
CA LEU A 214 -4.25 -3.76 -25.81
C LEU A 214 -3.98 -4.83 -24.74
N PHE A 215 -2.71 -5.15 -24.48
CA PHE A 215 -2.31 -6.09 -23.45
C PHE A 215 -2.83 -5.68 -22.06
N LYS A 216 -2.58 -4.42 -21.68
CA LYS A 216 -3.01 -3.86 -20.37
C LYS A 216 -4.53 -3.85 -20.20
N ASN A 217 -5.26 -3.79 -21.32
CA ASN A 217 -6.72 -3.82 -21.35
C ASN A 217 -7.29 -5.22 -21.68
N LYS A 218 -6.48 -6.27 -21.53
CA LYS A 218 -6.89 -7.69 -21.70
C LYS A 218 -7.38 -8.05 -23.11
N LYS A 219 -7.05 -7.25 -24.12
CA LYS A 219 -7.30 -7.54 -25.54
C LYS A 219 -6.14 -8.36 -26.10
N TYR A 220 -5.94 -9.56 -25.54
CA TYR A 220 -4.70 -10.31 -25.73
C TYR A 220 -4.49 -10.81 -27.16
N ASN A 221 -5.54 -11.22 -27.88
CA ASN A 221 -5.42 -11.69 -29.27
C ASN A 221 -4.91 -10.57 -30.19
N ASP A 222 -5.49 -9.37 -30.07
CA ASP A 222 -5.07 -8.21 -30.85
C ASP A 222 -3.66 -7.75 -30.45
N SER A 223 -3.36 -7.78 -29.15
CA SER A 223 -2.04 -7.49 -28.63
C SER A 223 -0.98 -8.44 -29.20
N LEU A 224 -1.24 -9.76 -29.15
CA LEU A 224 -0.37 -10.80 -29.69
C LEU A 224 -0.11 -10.58 -31.17
N ARG A 225 -1.16 -10.35 -31.97
CA ARG A 225 -1.05 -10.07 -33.41
C ARG A 225 -0.09 -8.91 -33.67
N CYS A 226 -0.26 -7.80 -32.96
CA CYS A 226 0.59 -6.62 -33.12
C CYS A 226 2.04 -6.88 -32.66
N PHE A 227 2.26 -7.60 -31.55
CA PHE A 227 3.61 -7.94 -31.09
C PHE A 227 4.35 -8.90 -32.04
N LEU A 228 3.66 -9.91 -32.58
CA LEU A 228 4.25 -10.83 -33.56
C LEU A 228 4.67 -10.09 -34.84
N LYS A 229 3.92 -9.07 -35.26
CA LYS A 229 4.32 -8.25 -36.42
C LYS A 229 5.69 -7.61 -36.24
N ILE A 230 5.93 -7.03 -35.07
CA ILE A 230 7.16 -6.30 -34.76
C ILE A 230 8.22 -7.17 -34.08
N SER A 231 8.00 -8.49 -33.95
CA SER A 231 8.91 -9.36 -33.20
C SER A 231 10.29 -9.45 -33.83
N ASN A 232 10.38 -9.26 -35.15
CA ASN A 232 11.64 -9.32 -35.89
C ASN A 232 12.25 -7.93 -36.12
N THR A 233 11.68 -6.87 -35.54
CA THR A 233 12.19 -5.50 -35.69
C THR A 233 13.07 -5.11 -34.50
N SER A 234 14.25 -4.57 -34.79
CA SER A 234 15.22 -4.13 -33.78
C SER A 234 14.98 -2.70 -33.29
N ASP A 235 14.13 -1.93 -33.98
CA ASP A 235 13.79 -0.54 -33.71
C ASP A 235 12.70 -0.33 -32.65
N THR A 236 12.19 -1.43 -32.07
CA THR A 236 11.16 -1.41 -31.03
C THR A 236 11.71 -1.93 -29.70
N PRO A 237 11.16 -1.46 -28.55
CA PRO A 237 11.61 -1.92 -27.24
C PRO A 237 11.61 -3.45 -27.13
N HIS A 238 12.69 -4.01 -26.58
CA HIS A 238 12.86 -5.46 -26.41
C HIS A 238 11.89 -6.06 -25.38
N ASP A 239 11.26 -5.22 -24.54
CA ASP A 239 10.15 -5.58 -23.65
C ASP A 239 8.99 -6.29 -24.38
N LYS A 240 8.85 -6.13 -25.72
CA LYS A 240 7.89 -6.91 -26.53
C LYS A 240 7.99 -8.41 -26.29
N TYR A 241 9.21 -8.93 -26.11
CA TYR A 241 9.44 -10.36 -25.88
C TYR A 241 8.96 -10.82 -24.50
N LYS A 242 9.03 -9.95 -23.49
CA LYS A 242 8.46 -10.22 -22.17
C LYS A 242 6.93 -10.35 -22.24
N TYR A 243 6.26 -9.48 -23.01
CA TYR A 243 4.82 -9.60 -23.23
C TYR A 243 4.47 -10.88 -24.00
N LEU A 244 5.21 -11.23 -25.05
CA LEU A 244 5.01 -12.46 -25.81
C LEU A 244 5.17 -13.71 -24.93
N SER A 245 6.21 -13.75 -24.09
CA SER A 245 6.38 -14.84 -23.13
C SER A 245 5.18 -14.95 -22.19
N MET A 246 4.75 -13.85 -21.54
CA MET A 246 3.59 -13.87 -20.64
C MET A 246 2.29 -14.32 -21.30
N ILE A 247 2.09 -14.00 -22.58
CA ILE A 247 0.91 -14.43 -23.33
C ILE A 247 0.87 -15.95 -23.44
N TYR A 248 1.98 -16.59 -23.83
CA TYR A 248 2.05 -18.04 -24.00
C TYR A 248 2.18 -18.79 -22.67
N ASP A 249 2.84 -18.20 -21.67
CA ASP A 249 3.03 -18.80 -20.34
C ASP A 249 1.72 -19.07 -19.60
N VAL A 250 0.76 -18.14 -19.74
CA VAL A 250 -0.52 -18.17 -19.02
C VAL A 250 -1.69 -18.51 -19.96
N GLY A 251 -1.45 -18.62 -21.27
CA GLY A 251 -2.51 -18.81 -22.26
C GLY A 251 -3.46 -17.60 -22.37
N LEU A 252 -2.93 -16.38 -22.37
CA LEU A 252 -3.74 -15.16 -22.46
C LEU A 252 -4.21 -14.94 -23.89
N GLY A 253 -5.43 -15.39 -24.21
CA GLY A 253 -6.01 -15.22 -25.56
C GLY A 253 -5.52 -16.24 -26.59
N VAL A 254 -4.66 -17.17 -26.17
CA VAL A 254 -4.18 -18.33 -26.93
C VAL A 254 -4.08 -19.52 -26.00
N GLU A 255 -3.86 -20.71 -26.55
CA GLU A 255 -3.51 -21.87 -25.75
C GLU A 255 -2.16 -21.65 -25.05
N GLU A 256 -2.04 -22.16 -23.83
CA GLU A 256 -0.78 -22.18 -23.08
C GLU A 256 0.28 -22.95 -23.88
N ASP A 257 1.46 -22.35 -24.02
CA ASP A 257 2.57 -22.94 -24.78
C ASP A 257 3.89 -22.63 -24.06
N PRO A 258 4.30 -23.51 -23.12
CA PRO A 258 5.51 -23.30 -22.32
C PRO A 258 6.78 -23.22 -23.17
N GLU A 259 6.83 -23.92 -24.30
CA GLU A 259 7.99 -23.90 -25.20
C GLU A 259 8.12 -22.54 -25.90
N LYS A 260 7.02 -21.99 -26.43
CA LYS A 260 7.01 -20.63 -26.98
C LYS A 260 7.26 -19.57 -25.91
N SER A 261 6.73 -19.76 -24.71
CA SER A 261 7.00 -18.85 -23.58
C SER A 261 8.50 -18.77 -23.29
N ALA A 262 9.15 -19.93 -23.12
CA ALA A 262 10.58 -20.04 -22.87
C ALA A 262 11.40 -19.37 -23.99
N TYR A 263 11.07 -19.67 -25.25
CA TYR A 263 11.73 -19.07 -26.41
C TYR A 263 11.72 -17.53 -26.38
N TRP A 264 10.56 -16.91 -26.13
CA TRP A 264 10.49 -15.44 -26.09
C TRP A 264 11.18 -14.87 -24.86
N TYR A 265 11.13 -15.57 -23.73
CA TYR A 265 11.79 -15.12 -22.51
C TYR A 265 13.31 -15.19 -22.61
N ASP A 266 13.86 -16.21 -23.27
CA ASP A 266 15.29 -16.33 -23.50
C ASP A 266 15.79 -15.22 -24.42
N LYS A 267 15.03 -14.89 -25.48
CA LYS A 267 15.31 -13.69 -26.31
C LYS A 267 15.33 -12.40 -25.50
N TYR A 268 14.38 -12.22 -24.58
CA TYR A 268 14.34 -11.03 -23.71
C TYR A 268 15.60 -10.96 -22.85
N LYS A 269 15.96 -12.06 -22.18
CA LYS A 269 17.13 -12.17 -21.30
C LYS A 269 18.44 -11.93 -22.04
N GLU A 270 18.60 -12.50 -23.21
CA GLU A 270 19.81 -12.33 -24.03
C GLU A 270 20.05 -10.84 -24.31
N ILE A 271 19.02 -10.12 -24.72
CA ILE A 271 19.12 -8.68 -25.03
C ILE A 271 19.34 -7.85 -23.76
N ASP A 272 18.58 -8.11 -22.69
CA ASP A 272 18.72 -7.39 -21.41
C ASP A 272 20.13 -7.58 -20.81
N MET A 273 20.68 -8.78 -20.87
CA MET A 273 22.05 -9.08 -20.43
C MET A 273 23.09 -8.33 -21.28
N ASN A 274 22.95 -8.34 -22.60
CA ASN A 274 23.85 -7.63 -23.51
C ASN A 274 23.87 -6.12 -23.27
N LEU A 275 22.70 -5.51 -23.01
CA LEU A 275 22.59 -4.10 -22.69
C LEU A 275 23.28 -3.75 -21.37
N LYS A 276 23.14 -4.60 -20.34
CA LYS A 276 23.81 -4.42 -19.04
C LYS A 276 25.33 -4.53 -19.13
N MET A 277 25.84 -5.38 -20.02
CA MET A 277 27.29 -5.51 -20.24
C MET A 277 27.89 -4.31 -20.99
N GLN A 278 27.11 -3.63 -21.84
CA GLN A 278 27.55 -2.43 -22.57
C GLN A 278 27.49 -1.13 -21.74
N SER A 279 26.77 -1.15 -20.62
CA SER A 279 26.65 0.00 -19.71
C SER A 279 27.69 0.03 -18.59
N ASN A 280 28.60 -0.94 -18.55
CA ASN A 280 29.76 -1.02 -17.64
C ASN A 280 31.05 -0.68 -18.40
#